data_AF-A0A6A4TZD4-F1
#
_entry.id   AF-A0A6A4TZD4-F1
#
_cell.length_a   1.000
_cell.length_b   1.000
_cell.length_c   1.000
_cell.angle_alpha   90.00
_cell.angle_beta   90.00
_cell.angle_gamma   90.00
#
_symmetry.space_group_name_H-M   'P 1'
#
loop_
_entity.id
_entity.type
_entity.pdbx_description
1 polymer ?
#
loop_
_entity_poly.entity_id
_entity_poly.type
_entity_poly.pdbx_seq_one_letter_code
_entity_poly.pdbx_strand_id
1 'polypeptide(L)'
;MQYVFSALGLLSRLSLFVVVTPILAGWLFVWMVIATGFAWFAWLIVIIILSDVPMGEALWHWFVFWPMTITGWIVGASDWSNRTGIKLWGRKAGDSHGSARFTTRKERAAFEGGAGLLIG
;
A
#
# COMPACT_ATOMS: atom_id res chain seq x y z
N MET A 1 20.55 -19.03 28.17
CA MET A 1 19.12 -18.62 28.06
C MET A 1 18.89 -17.55 27.00
N GLN A 2 19.61 -16.42 27.01
CA GLN A 2 19.38 -15.31 26.06
C GLN A 2 19.50 -15.69 24.57
N TYR A 3 20.47 -16.54 24.19
CA TYR A 3 20.63 -17.02 22.80
C TYR A 3 19.46 -17.90 22.31
N VAL A 4 18.86 -18.69 23.21
CA VAL A 4 17.73 -19.58 22.89
C VAL A 4 16.47 -18.75 22.63
N PHE A 5 16.21 -17.73 23.45
CA PHE A 5 15.09 -16.79 23.22
C PHE A 5 15.24 -16.01 21.91
N SER A 6 16.46 -15.57 21.57
CA SER A 6 16.71 -14.90 20.29
C SER A 6 16.50 -15.83 19.09
N ALA A 7 16.96 -17.08 19.17
CA ALA A 7 16.78 -18.08 18.11
C ALA A 7 15.30 -18.43 17.91
N LEU A 8 14.55 -18.65 19.00
CA LEU A 8 13.11 -18.89 18.95
C LEU A 8 12.35 -17.67 18.38
N GLY A 9 12.76 -16.45 18.74
CA GLY A 9 12.19 -15.23 18.20
C GLY A 9 12.43 -15.08 16.69
N LEU A 10 13.62 -15.44 16.21
CA LEU A 10 13.95 -15.43 14.78
C LEU A 10 13.13 -16.48 14.01
N LEU A 11 13.06 -17.71 14.52
CA LEU A 11 12.27 -18.79 13.93
C LEU A 11 10.78 -18.45 13.87
N SER A 12 10.24 -17.82 14.92
CA SER A 12 8.84 -17.36 14.95
C SER A 12 8.55 -16.26 13.93
N ARG A 13 9.47 -15.30 13.75
CA ARG A 13 9.33 -14.27 12.71
C ARG A 13 9.40 -14.87 11.31
N LEU A 14 10.30 -15.84 11.09
CA LEU A 14 10.43 -16.52 9.81
C LEU A 14 9.20 -17.36 9.50
N SER A 15 8.66 -18.10 10.47
CA SER A 15 7.44 -18.90 10.25
C SER A 15 6.24 -18.02 9.93
N LEU A 16 6.06 -16.90 10.66
CA LEU A 16 5.03 -15.91 10.35
C LEU A 16 5.23 -15.31 8.96
N PHE A 17 6.47 -14.95 8.60
CA PHE A 17 6.76 -14.40 7.28
C PHE A 17 6.40 -15.38 6.15
N VAL A 18 6.75 -16.66 6.28
CA VAL A 18 6.46 -17.69 5.27
C VAL A 18 4.96 -17.89 5.06
N VAL A 19 4.16 -17.78 6.12
CA VAL A 19 2.69 -17.96 6.03
C VAL A 19 1.97 -16.69 5.60
N VAL A 20 2.35 -15.53 6.15
CA VAL A 20 1.65 -14.25 5.92
C VAL A 20 1.95 -13.68 4.54
N THR A 21 3.19 -13.78 4.06
CA THR A 21 3.60 -13.23 2.76
C THR A 21 2.76 -13.76 1.58
N PRO A 22 2.52 -15.07 1.41
CA PRO A 22 1.68 -15.55 0.31
C PRO A 22 0.22 -15.10 0.42
N ILE A 23 -0.30 -14.93 1.64
CA ILE A 23 -1.66 -14.39 1.85
C ILE A 23 -1.72 -12.93 1.38
N LEU A 24 -0.74 -12.12 1.78
CA LEU A 24 -0.65 -10.72 1.37
C LEU A 24 -0.45 -10.58 -0.14
N ALA A 25 0.42 -11.41 -0.73
CA ALA A 25 0.63 -11.46 -2.17
C ALA A 25 -0.64 -11.90 -2.93
N GLY A 26 -1.36 -12.90 -2.41
CA GLY A 26 -2.64 -13.34 -2.95
C GLY A 26 -3.68 -12.23 -2.90
N TRP A 27 -3.73 -11.47 -1.81
CA TRP A 27 -4.63 -10.32 -1.71
C TRP A 27 -4.29 -9.21 -2.72
N LEU A 28 -3.00 -8.89 -2.89
CA LEU A 28 -2.56 -7.96 -3.93
C LEU A 28 -2.98 -8.46 -5.33
N PHE A 29 -2.80 -9.75 -5.59
CA PHE A 29 -3.18 -10.37 -6.86
C PHE A 29 -4.68 -10.24 -7.13
N VAL A 30 -5.52 -10.46 -6.12
CA VAL A 30 -6.99 -10.26 -6.23
C VAL A 30 -7.31 -8.82 -6.66
N TRP A 31 -6.65 -7.82 -6.07
CA TRP A 31 -6.81 -6.42 -6.51
C TRP A 31 -6.44 -6.20 -7.98
N MET A 32 -5.36 -6.83 -8.45
CA MET A 32 -4.95 -6.73 -9.85
C MET A 32 -5.97 -7.35 -10.78
N VAL A 33 -6.54 -8.51 -10.42
CA VAL A 33 -7.58 -9.19 -11.21
C VAL A 33 -8.85 -8.33 -11.28
N ILE A 34 -9.29 -7.75 -10.16
CA ILE A 34 -10.46 -6.88 -10.12
C ILE A 34 -10.24 -5.65 -11.02
N ALA A 35 -9.10 -4.99 -10.89
CA ALA A 35 -8.75 -3.83 -11.69
C ALA A 35 -8.72 -4.15 -13.20
N THR A 36 -8.13 -5.29 -13.57
CA THR A 36 -8.14 -5.78 -14.95
C THR A 36 -9.56 -6.04 -15.45
N GLY A 37 -10.44 -6.64 -14.64
CA GLY A 37 -11.84 -6.86 -14.99
C GLY A 37 -12.59 -5.56 -15.30
N PHE A 38 -12.40 -4.52 -14.48
CA PHE A 38 -12.96 -3.19 -14.75
C PHE A 38 -12.39 -2.56 -16.03
N ALA A 39 -11.08 -2.67 -16.25
CA ALA A 39 -10.44 -2.16 -17.45
C ALA A 39 -10.96 -2.86 -18.72
N TRP A 40 -11.16 -4.19 -18.68
CA TRP A 40 -11.77 -4.95 -19.76
C TRP A 40 -13.19 -4.49 -20.07
N PHE A 41 -14.01 -4.28 -19.04
CA PHE A 41 -15.37 -3.81 -19.21
C PHE A 41 -15.42 -2.39 -19.81
N ALA A 42 -14.61 -1.47 -19.29
CA ALA A 42 -14.51 -0.11 -19.83
C ALA A 42 -13.98 -0.10 -21.27
N TRP A 43 -12.96 -0.92 -21.56
CA TRP A 43 -12.39 -1.06 -22.89
C TRP A 43 -13.43 -1.57 -23.89
N LEU A 44 -14.19 -2.61 -23.53
CA LEU A 44 -15.27 -3.13 -24.36
C LEU A 44 -16.29 -2.05 -24.72
N ILE A 45 -16.72 -1.24 -23.75
CA ILE A 45 -17.67 -0.14 -23.99
C ILE A 45 -17.08 0.87 -24.97
N VAL A 46 -15.82 1.29 -24.75
CA VAL A 46 -15.16 2.29 -25.60
C VAL A 46 -15.02 1.79 -27.04
N ILE A 47 -14.63 0.53 -27.25
CA ILE A 47 -14.44 -0.02 -28.58
C ILE A 47 -15.78 -0.17 -29.31
N ILE A 48 -16.84 -0.64 -28.64
CA ILE A 48 -18.17 -0.76 -29.27
C ILE A 48 -18.71 0.61 -29.72
N ILE A 49 -18.39 1.69 -29.00
CA ILE A 49 -18.88 3.04 -29.33
C ILE A 49 -18.05 3.71 -30.44
N LEU A 50 -16.74 3.49 -30.45
CA LEU A 50 -15.80 4.28 -31.27
C LEU A 50 -15.15 3.51 -32.43
N SER A 51 -15.34 2.20 -32.52
CA SER A 51 -14.68 1.36 -33.53
C SER A 51 -15.66 0.54 -34.35
N ASP A 52 -15.46 0.54 -35.66
CA ASP A 52 -16.12 -0.37 -36.59
C ASP A 52 -15.37 -1.70 -36.76
N VAL A 53 -14.23 -1.86 -36.07
CA VAL A 53 -13.36 -3.04 -36.17
C VAL A 53 -13.51 -3.88 -34.89
N PRO A 54 -13.50 -5.23 -34.98
CA PRO A 54 -13.58 -6.08 -33.81
C PRO A 54 -12.51 -5.76 -32.74
N MET A 55 -12.91 -5.91 -31.48
CA MET A 55 -12.07 -5.60 -30.32
C MET A 55 -10.76 -6.42 -30.34
N GLY A 56 -9.64 -5.73 -30.13
CA GLY A 56 -8.31 -6.35 -30.15
C GLY A 56 -7.60 -6.42 -31.52
N GLU A 57 -8.29 -6.18 -32.64
CA GLU A 57 -7.65 -6.23 -33.97
C GLU A 57 -6.85 -4.96 -34.30
N ALA A 58 -7.36 -3.78 -33.92
CA ALA A 58 -6.66 -2.53 -34.16
C ALA A 58 -5.66 -2.21 -33.04
N LEU A 59 -4.46 -1.74 -33.41
CA LEU A 59 -3.40 -1.39 -32.47
C LEU A 59 -3.85 -0.31 -31.46
N TRP A 60 -4.66 0.66 -31.90
CA TRP A 60 -5.15 1.72 -31.04
C TRP A 60 -6.08 1.21 -29.93
N HIS A 61 -6.75 0.06 -30.11
CA HIS A 61 -7.55 -0.56 -29.05
C HIS A 61 -6.66 -0.82 -27.82
N TRP A 62 -5.46 -1.34 -28.03
CA TRP A 62 -4.52 -1.64 -26.95
C TRP A 62 -3.95 -0.39 -26.27
N PHE A 63 -3.80 0.71 -27.01
CA PHE A 63 -3.41 2.01 -26.44
C PHE A 63 -4.48 2.60 -25.53
N VAL A 64 -5.75 2.19 -25.66
CA VAL A 64 -6.82 2.56 -24.70
C VAL A 64 -6.81 1.61 -23.50
N PHE A 65 -6.67 0.30 -23.74
CA PHE A 65 -6.73 -0.73 -22.69
C PHE A 65 -5.60 -0.61 -21.66
N TRP A 66 -4.36 -0.47 -22.13
CA TRP A 66 -3.19 -0.52 -21.25
C TRP A 66 -3.15 0.61 -20.21
N PRO A 67 -3.39 1.88 -20.57
CA PRO A 67 -3.47 2.96 -19.59
C PRO A 67 -4.53 2.70 -18.52
N MET A 68 -5.73 2.25 -18.91
CA MET A 68 -6.81 1.95 -17.96
C MET A 68 -6.40 0.85 -16.97
N THR A 69 -5.81 -0.23 -17.48
CA THR A 69 -5.34 -1.35 -16.67
C THR A 69 -4.23 -0.94 -15.71
N ILE A 70 -3.22 -0.23 -16.21
CA ILE A 70 -2.08 0.25 -15.42
C ILE A 70 -2.56 1.20 -14.32
N THR A 71 -3.46 2.14 -14.63
CA THR A 71 -4.05 3.02 -13.62
C THR A 71 -4.78 2.23 -12.55
N GLY A 72 -5.60 1.25 -12.93
CA GLY A 72 -6.29 0.37 -11.99
C GLY A 72 -5.32 -0.41 -11.10
N TRP A 73 -4.23 -0.93 -11.65
CA TRP A 73 -3.19 -1.64 -10.90
C TRP A 73 -2.47 -0.71 -9.93
N ILE A 74 -2.10 0.50 -10.34
CA ILE A 74 -1.47 1.49 -9.45
C ILE A 74 -2.39 1.81 -8.28
N VAL A 75 -3.69 2.02 -8.54
CA VAL A 75 -4.68 2.30 -7.49
C VAL A 75 -4.83 1.10 -6.55
N GLY A 76 -5.05 -0.10 -7.07
CA GLY A 76 -5.20 -1.32 -6.25
C GLY A 76 -3.96 -1.63 -5.42
N ALA A 77 -2.77 -1.49 -6.01
CA ALA A 77 -1.50 -1.67 -5.31
C ALA A 77 -1.30 -0.60 -4.22
N SER A 78 -1.69 0.65 -4.49
CA SER A 78 -1.59 1.73 -3.51
C SER A 78 -2.55 1.53 -2.34
N ASP A 79 -3.79 1.13 -2.57
CA ASP A 79 -4.76 0.81 -1.52
C ASP A 79 -4.28 -0.39 -0.67
N TRP A 80 -3.82 -1.46 -1.32
CA TRP A 80 -3.22 -2.60 -0.64
C TRP A 80 -2.00 -2.20 0.21
N SER A 81 -1.12 -1.36 -0.32
CA SER A 81 0.05 -0.82 0.38
C SER A 81 -0.37 -0.04 1.63
N ASN A 82 -1.39 0.81 1.53
CA ASN A 82 -1.92 1.58 2.65
C ASN A 82 -2.54 0.68 3.74
N ARG A 83 -3.27 -0.38 3.35
CA ARG A 83 -3.93 -1.29 4.30
C ARG A 83 -2.97 -2.24 5.00
N THR A 84 -1.91 -2.65 4.31
CA THR A 84 -0.90 -3.58 4.86
C THR A 84 0.22 -2.86 5.61
N GLY A 85 0.38 -1.55 5.41
CA GLY A 85 1.51 -0.76 5.91
C GLY A 85 2.84 -1.05 5.19
N ILE A 86 2.83 -1.96 4.20
CA ILE A 86 3.99 -2.26 3.36
C ILE A 86 4.12 -1.14 2.33
N LYS A 87 5.21 -0.38 2.37
CA LYS A 87 5.43 0.76 1.47
C LYS A 87 5.89 0.29 0.09
N LEU A 88 5.01 0.38 -0.90
CA LEU A 88 5.37 0.11 -2.32
C LEU A 88 6.02 1.33 -2.98
N TRP A 89 5.54 2.52 -2.63
CA TRP A 89 6.04 3.79 -3.14
C TRP A 89 6.94 4.44 -2.08
N GLY A 90 7.93 5.22 -2.52
CA GLY A 90 8.95 5.82 -1.63
C GLY A 90 8.40 6.41 -0.34
N ARG A 91 9.23 6.48 0.71
CA ARG A 91 8.87 7.02 2.04
C ARG A 91 8.12 8.36 1.90
N LYS A 92 6.79 8.36 2.08
CA LYS A 92 6.07 9.59 2.40
C LYS A 92 6.52 10.05 3.78
N ALA A 93 7.13 11.24 3.84
CA ALA A 93 7.57 11.93 5.05
C ALA A 93 6.42 12.37 5.99
N GLY A 94 5.22 11.79 5.83
CA GLY A 94 3.99 12.15 6.52
C GLY A 94 3.54 11.16 7.59
N ASP A 95 4.20 10.01 7.76
CA ASP A 95 4.01 9.16 8.95
C ASP A 95 4.66 9.77 10.21
N SER A 96 4.84 11.08 10.21
CA SER A 96 4.85 11.87 11.43
C SER A 96 3.45 11.73 12.03
N HIS A 97 3.27 10.74 12.90
CA HIS A 97 2.39 10.93 14.04
C HIS A 97 2.95 12.14 14.81
N GLY A 98 2.53 13.33 14.36
CA GLY A 98 2.78 14.63 14.94
C GLY A 98 1.99 14.76 16.23
N SER A 99 2.26 13.87 17.18
CA SER A 99 1.81 13.96 18.55
C SER A 99 2.98 13.56 19.44
N ALA A 100 3.52 14.56 20.12
CA ALA A 100 4.46 14.45 21.23
C ALA A 100 5.89 14.02 20.88
N ARG A 101 6.71 14.98 20.47
CA ARG A 101 7.98 15.28 21.17
C ARG A 101 8.51 16.63 20.71
N PHE A 102 8.27 17.62 21.57
CA PHE A 102 8.94 18.91 21.69
C PHE A 102 10.12 19.09 20.74
N THR A 103 9.93 19.90 19.71
CA THR A 103 10.94 20.15 18.67
C THR A 103 12.03 21.10 19.15
N THR A 104 11.93 21.69 20.34
CA THR A 104 12.98 22.54 20.90
C THR A 104 13.23 22.30 22.39
N ARG A 105 14.50 22.42 22.83
CA ARG A 105 14.89 22.39 24.26
C ARG A 105 14.15 23.43 25.10
N LYS A 106 13.69 24.53 24.48
CA LYS A 106 12.91 25.58 25.14
C LYS A 106 11.50 25.12 25.54
N GLU A 107 10.80 24.34 24.69
CA GLU A 107 9.47 23.81 25.05
C GLU A 107 9.56 22.75 26.15
N ARG A 108 10.62 21.94 26.17
CA ARG A 108 10.90 21.01 27.27
C ARG A 108 11.15 21.72 28.60
N ALA A 109 11.90 22.82 28.59
CA ALA A 109 12.18 23.62 29.78
C ALA A 109 10.95 24.39 30.30
N ALA A 110 10.04 24.79 29.41
CA ALA A 110 8.78 25.44 29.80
C ALA A 110 7.83 24.47 30.53
N PHE A 111 7.84 23.18 30.16
CA PHE A 111 7.06 22.15 30.85
C PHE A 111 7.74 21.59 32.12
N GLU A 112 9.07 21.49 32.16
CA GLU A 112 9.79 21.08 33.39
C GLU A 112 9.81 22.19 34.47
N GLY A 113 9.63 23.47 34.08
CA GLY A 113 9.64 24.61 35.01
C GLY A 113 8.28 25.05 35.57
N GLY A 114 7.17 24.49 35.06
CA GLY A 114 5.80 24.80 35.51
C GLY A 114 5.21 23.65 36.30
N ALA A 115 5.38 23.70 37.63
CA ALA A 115 4.65 22.95 38.66
C ALA A 115 3.82 21.73 38.20
N GLY A 116 4.37 20.53 38.43
CA GLY A 116 3.58 19.34 38.73
C GLY A 116 2.87 18.70 37.54
N LEU A 117 3.48 17.61 37.06
CA LEU A 117 2.84 16.41 36.53
C LEU A 117 1.29 16.41 36.61
N LEU A 118 0.61 16.79 35.52
CA LEU A 118 -0.81 16.51 35.30
C LEU A 118 -0.93 15.63 34.05
N ILE A 119 -0.59 14.36 34.21
CA ILE A 119 -1.13 13.29 33.36
C ILE A 119 -1.62 12.20 34.32
N GLY A 120 -2.92 12.29 34.64
CA GLY A 120 -3.76 11.12 34.84
C GLY A 120 -4.38 10.74 33.50
#